data_AF-A0A410WTS1-F1
#
_entry.id   AF-A0A410WTS1-F1
#
_cell.length_a   1.000
_cell.length_b   1.000
_cell.length_c   1.000
_cell.angle_alpha   90.00
_cell.angle_beta   90.00
_cell.angle_gamma   90.00
#
_symmetry.space_group_name_H-M   'P 1'
#
loop_
_entity.id
_entity.type
_entity.pdbx_description
1 polymer ?
#
loop_
_entity_poly.entity_id
_entity_poly.type
_entity_poly.pdbx_seq_one_letter_code
_entity_poly.pdbx_strand_id
1 'polypeptide(L)'
;MTKKPYKEIGSLSIHSVFEEQSGIIKVSMNEMGYVEVSISESYEHGMTAEIDLTFEEYERVLKAVDKANDILLSDIFHQERYGVDFIKVSGQSLKRQGFILVNVFEHSIILVVSLTRGADADIMIGKEEISLLVSLFKKVEMILDIKQFDEKA
;
A
#
# COMPACT_ATOMS: atom_id res chain seq x y z
N MET A 1 18.52 -0.37 23.39
CA MET A 1 17.57 0.62 22.85
C MET A 1 17.25 0.23 21.43
N THR A 2 16.10 -0.39 21.19
CA THR A 2 15.64 -0.78 19.85
C THR A 2 15.19 0.48 19.12
N LYS A 3 15.98 0.96 18.15
CA LYS A 3 15.49 1.96 17.18
C LYS A 3 14.18 1.41 16.62
N LYS A 4 13.11 2.22 16.65
CA LYS A 4 11.89 1.90 15.89
C LYS A 4 12.34 1.66 14.45
N PRO A 5 12.18 0.45 13.88
CA PRO A 5 12.84 0.11 12.62
C PRO A 5 12.31 0.96 11.47
N TYR A 6 11.06 1.42 11.55
CA TYR A 6 10.42 2.27 10.55
C TYR A 6 9.86 3.56 11.17
N LYS A 7 9.99 4.67 10.44
CA LYS A 7 9.35 5.95 10.76
C LYS A 7 8.15 6.13 9.84
N GLU A 8 6.99 6.40 10.41
CA GLU A 8 5.76 6.66 9.66
C GLU A 8 5.92 7.89 8.76
N ILE A 9 5.53 7.73 7.49
CA ILE A 9 5.45 8.79 6.49
C ILE A 9 4.02 9.33 6.42
N GLY A 10 3.06 8.42 6.52
CA GLY A 10 1.65 8.78 6.63
C GLY A 10 0.76 7.57 6.81
N SER A 11 -0.51 7.87 7.05
CA SER A 11 -1.57 6.89 7.16
C SER A 11 -2.85 7.42 6.51
N LEU A 12 -3.69 6.49 6.08
CA LEU A 12 -5.01 6.73 5.51
C LEU A 12 -5.99 5.80 6.20
N SER A 13 -6.98 6.37 6.88
CA SER A 13 -8.14 5.62 7.36
C SER A 13 -9.09 5.41 6.19
N ILE A 14 -9.53 4.17 6.00
CA ILE A 14 -10.51 3.78 5.00
C ILE A 14 -11.81 3.44 5.71
N HIS A 15 -12.89 4.08 5.29
CA HIS A 15 -14.21 3.89 5.84
C HIS A 15 -15.09 3.14 4.83
N SER A 16 -15.10 1.82 4.93
CA SER A 16 -15.98 1.01 4.08
C SER A 16 -17.44 1.13 4.53
N VAL A 17 -18.34 1.21 3.55
CA VAL A 17 -19.80 1.18 3.76
C VAL A 17 -20.26 -0.20 4.26
N PHE A 18 -19.45 -1.24 4.04
CA PHE A 18 -19.64 -2.56 4.61
C PHE A 18 -18.88 -2.64 5.94
N GLU A 19 -19.60 -2.86 7.05
CA GLU A 19 -19.11 -2.79 8.44
C GLU A 19 -17.89 -3.70 8.76
N GLU A 20 -17.49 -4.57 7.84
CA GLU A 20 -16.41 -5.55 7.99
C GLU A 20 -15.13 -5.21 7.20
N GLN A 21 -15.01 -4.05 6.55
CA GLN A 21 -13.85 -3.74 5.68
C GLN A 21 -13.21 -2.37 5.92
N SER A 22 -13.49 -1.75 7.06
CA SER A 22 -12.79 -0.53 7.48
C SER A 22 -11.41 -0.84 8.05
N GLY A 23 -10.46 0.06 7.85
CA GLY A 23 -9.08 -0.17 8.28
C GLY A 23 -8.18 1.04 8.10
N ILE A 24 -6.91 0.86 8.41
CA ILE A 24 -5.87 1.87 8.23
C ILE A 24 -4.80 1.29 7.31
N ILE A 25 -4.46 2.05 6.29
CA ILE A 25 -3.28 1.82 5.46
C ILE A 25 -2.20 2.77 5.95
N LYS A 26 -1.01 2.24 6.24
CA LYS A 26 0.14 3.01 6.69
C LYS A 26 1.33 2.76 5.79
N VAL A 27 2.06 3.83 5.49
CA VAL A 27 3.34 3.79 4.80
C VAL A 27 4.41 4.34 5.73
N SER A 28 5.47 3.55 5.95
CA SER A 28 6.61 3.91 6.79
C SER A 28 7.91 3.66 6.05
N MET A 29 9.02 4.27 6.47
CA MET A 29 10.34 4.04 5.86
C MET A 29 11.43 3.94 6.93
N ASN A 30 12.44 3.10 6.68
CA ASN A 30 13.58 2.95 7.58
C ASN A 30 14.82 3.76 7.13
N GLU A 31 15.85 3.78 7.97
CA GLU A 31 17.11 4.49 7.69
C GLU A 31 17.86 3.93 6.46
N MET A 32 17.61 2.68 6.08
CA MET A 32 18.25 2.00 4.94
C MET A 32 17.48 2.21 3.62
N GLY A 33 16.36 2.94 3.63
CA GLY A 33 15.55 3.22 2.44
C GLY A 33 14.54 2.13 2.07
N TYR A 34 14.31 1.12 2.92
CA TYR A 34 13.18 0.20 2.72
C TYR A 34 11.88 0.87 3.17
N VAL A 35 10.80 0.56 2.45
CA VAL A 35 9.45 1.02 2.73
C VAL A 35 8.67 -0.11 3.37
N GLU A 36 7.87 0.19 4.39
CA GLU A 36 6.92 -0.73 4.98
C GLU A 36 5.52 -0.27 4.60
N VAL A 37 4.72 -1.17 4.02
CA VAL A 37 3.28 -0.97 3.84
C VAL A 37 2.56 -1.84 4.84
N SER A 38 1.63 -1.24 5.58
CA SER A 38 0.80 -1.93 6.57
C SER A 38 -0.67 -1.74 6.25
N ILE A 39 -1.43 -2.83 6.32
CA ILE A 39 -2.89 -2.83 6.33
C ILE A 39 -3.31 -3.34 7.71
N SER A 40 -4.14 -2.57 8.40
CA SER A 40 -4.72 -2.95 9.70
C SER A 40 -6.23 -2.83 9.63
N GLU A 41 -6.90 -3.97 9.64
CA GLU A 41 -8.36 -4.06 9.62
C GLU A 41 -8.94 -3.77 11.01
N SER A 42 -10.07 -3.05 11.08
CA SER A 42 -10.59 -2.48 12.34
C SER A 42 -11.72 -3.28 13.01
N TYR A 43 -12.13 -4.43 12.45
CA TYR A 43 -13.24 -5.25 12.97
C TYR A 43 -12.77 -6.35 13.93
N GLU A 44 -13.69 -7.03 14.65
CA GLU A 44 -13.39 -7.97 15.75
C GLU A 44 -12.45 -9.14 15.37
N HIS A 45 -12.41 -9.48 14.09
CA HIS A 45 -11.52 -10.52 13.54
C HIS A 45 -10.53 -9.97 12.50
N GLY A 46 -10.36 -8.65 12.47
CA GLY A 46 -9.49 -7.96 11.53
C GLY A 46 -8.03 -8.34 11.71
N MET A 47 -7.33 -8.52 10.59
CA MET A 47 -5.92 -8.83 10.56
C MET A 47 -5.07 -7.57 10.36
N THR A 48 -3.81 -7.64 10.80
CA THR A 48 -2.80 -6.66 10.43
C THR A 48 -1.69 -7.38 9.69
N ALA A 49 -1.41 -6.94 8.47
CA ALA A 49 -0.30 -7.40 7.67
C ALA A 49 0.65 -6.22 7.39
N GLU A 50 1.94 -6.45 7.56
CA GLU A 50 2.99 -5.46 7.34
C GLU A 50 4.03 -6.09 6.42
N ILE A 51 4.33 -5.46 5.28
CA ILE A 51 5.25 -6.00 4.28
C ILE A 51 6.41 -5.04 4.04
N ASP A 52 7.63 -5.59 4.03
CA ASP A 52 8.86 -4.84 3.77
C ASP A 52 9.11 -4.80 2.26
N LEU A 53 9.26 -3.62 1.68
CA LEU A 53 9.50 -3.39 0.26
C LEU A 53 10.87 -2.77 0.06
N THR A 54 11.62 -3.30 -0.90
CA THR A 54 12.68 -2.52 -1.56
C THR A 54 12.08 -1.31 -2.26
N PHE A 55 12.91 -0.32 -2.57
CA PHE A 55 12.44 0.85 -3.31
C PHE A 55 11.86 0.46 -4.68
N GLU A 56 12.47 -0.49 -5.39
CA GLU A 56 11.94 -0.99 -6.67
C GLU A 56 10.55 -1.66 -6.52
N GLU A 57 10.36 -2.49 -5.48
CA GLU A 57 9.06 -3.11 -5.22
C GLU A 57 8.01 -2.05 -4.84
N TYR A 58 8.40 -1.05 -4.06
CA TYR A 58 7.54 0.08 -3.70
C TYR A 58 7.11 0.89 -4.94
N GLU A 59 8.03 1.22 -5.85
CA GLU A 59 7.72 1.92 -7.11
C GLU A 59 6.71 1.15 -7.95
N ARG A 60 6.81 -0.18 -7.95
CA ARG A 60 5.82 -1.04 -8.64
C ARG A 60 4.45 -0.99 -7.96
N VAL A 61 4.39 -0.92 -6.63
CA VAL A 61 3.13 -0.73 -5.90
C VAL A 61 2.52 0.63 -6.21
N LEU A 62 3.31 1.71 -6.15
CA LEU A 62 2.84 3.06 -6.47
C LEU A 62 2.28 3.11 -7.90
N LYS A 63 3.00 2.57 -8.88
CA LYS A 63 2.55 2.51 -10.27
C LYS A 63 1.25 1.71 -10.43
N ALA A 64 1.10 0.59 -9.70
CA ALA A 64 -0.13 -0.20 -9.72
C ALA A 64 -1.31 0.60 -9.14
N VAL A 65 -1.10 1.32 -8.04
CA VAL A 65 -2.12 2.16 -7.42
C VAL A 65 -2.49 3.35 -8.31
N ASP A 66 -1.53 4.01 -8.95
CA ASP A 66 -1.77 5.07 -9.94
C ASP A 66 -2.61 4.55 -11.12
N LYS A 67 -2.23 3.41 -11.69
CA LYS A 67 -3.00 2.78 -12.77
C LYS A 67 -4.42 2.41 -12.32
N ALA A 68 -4.58 1.92 -11.09
CA ALA A 68 -5.88 1.60 -10.53
C ALA A 68 -6.76 2.84 -10.37
N ASN A 69 -6.18 3.95 -9.90
CA ASN A 69 -6.83 5.26 -9.81
C ASN A 69 -7.31 5.75 -11.19
N ASP A 70 -6.45 5.68 -12.21
CA ASP A 70 -6.80 6.13 -13.56
C ASP A 70 -7.96 5.31 -14.15
N ILE A 71 -7.95 3.98 -13.96
CA ILE A 71 -9.05 3.10 -14.41
C ILE A 71 -10.35 3.47 -13.69
N LEU A 72 -10.31 3.60 -12.36
CA LEU A 72 -11.51 3.83 -11.55
C LEU A 72 -12.14 5.22 -11.77
N LEU A 73 -11.32 6.20 -12.12
CA LEU A 73 -11.76 7.55 -12.46
C LEU A 73 -12.16 7.69 -13.94
N SER A 74 -11.78 6.74 -14.81
CA SER A 74 -12.28 6.72 -16.18
C SER A 74 -13.79 6.41 -16.18
N ASP A 75 -14.56 7.12 -17.00
CA ASP A 75 -16.01 6.86 -17.20
C ASP A 75 -16.28 5.56 -18.00
N ILE A 76 -15.28 4.68 -18.11
CA ILE A 76 -15.39 3.42 -18.83
C ILE A 76 -16.02 2.41 -17.87
N PHE A 77 -17.26 2.03 -18.17
CA PHE A 77 -17.98 1.01 -17.42
C PHE A 77 -17.25 -0.34 -17.58
N HIS A 78 -16.61 -0.80 -16.50
CA HIS A 78 -15.91 -2.08 -16.47
C HIS A 78 -16.76 -3.11 -15.72
N GLN A 79 -17.49 -3.96 -16.46
CA GLN A 79 -18.30 -5.06 -15.90
C GLN A 79 -17.45 -6.23 -15.36
N GLU A 80 -16.14 -6.23 -15.57
CA GLU A 80 -15.24 -7.32 -15.18
C GLU A 80 -14.18 -6.86 -14.17
N ARG A 81 -13.80 -7.76 -13.24
CA ARG A 81 -12.67 -7.57 -12.33
C ARG A 81 -11.39 -7.37 -13.14
N TYR A 82 -10.77 -6.21 -13.01
CA TYR A 82 -9.45 -5.96 -13.56
C TYR A 82 -8.40 -6.25 -12.49
N GLY A 83 -7.59 -7.30 -12.68
CA GLY A 83 -6.34 -7.44 -11.95
C GLY A 83 -5.36 -6.38 -12.45
N VAL A 84 -4.92 -5.47 -11.58
CA VAL A 84 -4.00 -4.40 -12.00
C VAL A 84 -2.58 -4.90 -12.00
N ASP A 85 -2.13 -5.43 -10.86
CA ASP A 85 -0.78 -5.95 -10.69
C ASP A 85 -0.71 -6.93 -9.51
N PHE A 86 0.20 -7.89 -9.64
CA PHE A 86 0.67 -8.79 -8.59
C PHE A 86 2.16 -8.52 -8.36
N ILE A 87 2.50 -8.01 -7.19
CA ILE A 87 3.87 -7.67 -6.82
C ILE A 87 4.37 -8.69 -5.81
N LYS A 88 5.22 -9.61 -6.27
CA LYS A 88 5.92 -10.55 -5.39
C LYS A 88 7.06 -9.81 -4.68
N VAL A 89 7.10 -9.97 -3.37
CA VAL A 89 8.13 -9.39 -2.50
C VAL A 89 8.99 -10.52 -1.97
N SER A 90 10.26 -10.54 -2.39
CA SER A 90 11.18 -11.57 -1.93
C SER A 90 12.61 -11.08 -1.92
N GLY A 91 13.30 -11.21 -0.79
CA GLY A 91 14.67 -10.75 -0.63
C GLY A 91 15.32 -11.32 0.62
N GLN A 92 16.61 -11.67 0.55
CA GLN A 92 17.32 -12.29 1.67
C GLN A 92 17.37 -11.41 2.94
N SER A 93 17.30 -10.09 2.80
CA SER A 93 17.34 -9.12 3.90
C SER A 93 15.96 -8.76 4.48
N LEU A 94 14.86 -9.16 3.84
CA LEU A 94 13.51 -8.75 4.22
C LEU A 94 12.95 -9.70 5.28
N LYS A 95 12.39 -9.15 6.36
CA LYS A 95 11.81 -9.97 7.44
C LYS A 95 10.35 -10.33 7.15
N ARG A 96 9.61 -9.44 6.49
CA ARG A 96 8.20 -9.62 6.15
C ARG A 96 8.03 -9.59 4.63
N GLN A 97 7.95 -10.78 4.06
CA GLN A 97 7.92 -11.04 2.62
C GLN A 97 6.60 -11.70 2.23
N GLY A 98 6.23 -11.64 0.96
CA GLY A 98 4.93 -12.13 0.50
C GLY A 98 4.56 -11.56 -0.86
N PHE A 99 3.32 -11.10 -0.99
CA PHE A 99 2.89 -10.37 -2.17
C PHE A 99 1.90 -9.27 -1.85
N ILE A 100 1.84 -8.30 -2.75
CA ILE A 100 0.78 -7.29 -2.83
C ILE A 100 -0.03 -7.55 -4.09
N LEU A 101 -1.35 -7.48 -3.97
CA LEU A 101 -2.27 -7.56 -5.11
C LEU A 101 -3.17 -6.33 -5.12
N VAL A 102 -3.29 -5.68 -6.28
CA VAL A 102 -4.21 -4.57 -6.52
C VAL A 102 -5.26 -5.01 -7.52
N ASN A 103 -6.52 -5.13 -7.09
CA ASN A 103 -7.65 -5.44 -7.95
C ASN A 103 -8.55 -4.22 -8.09
N VAL A 104 -9.04 -3.95 -9.29
CA VAL A 104 -10.02 -2.90 -9.58
C VAL A 104 -11.38 -3.53 -9.87
N PHE A 105 -12.41 -2.94 -9.27
CA PHE A 105 -13.81 -3.19 -9.49
C PHE A 105 -14.48 -1.89 -9.97
N GLU A 106 -15.77 -1.95 -10.28
CA GLU A 106 -16.51 -0.82 -10.85
C GLU A 106 -16.41 0.48 -10.03
N HIS A 107 -16.45 0.38 -8.70
CA HIS A 107 -16.48 1.54 -7.78
C HIS A 107 -15.46 1.47 -6.65
N SER A 108 -14.55 0.50 -6.70
CA SER A 108 -13.57 0.29 -5.64
C SER A 108 -12.33 -0.40 -6.15
N ILE A 109 -11.28 -0.36 -5.35
CA ILE A 109 -10.16 -1.28 -5.45
C ILE A 109 -10.12 -2.18 -4.22
N ILE A 110 -9.56 -3.38 -4.36
CA ILE A 110 -9.16 -4.21 -3.22
C ILE A 110 -7.64 -4.28 -3.23
N LEU A 111 -7.03 -3.75 -2.17
CA LEU A 111 -5.60 -3.87 -1.90
C LEU A 111 -5.39 -5.02 -0.91
N VAL A 112 -4.58 -6.00 -1.31
CA VAL A 112 -4.26 -7.17 -0.48
C VAL A 112 -2.78 -7.18 -0.17
N VAL A 113 -2.44 -7.45 1.10
CA VAL A 113 -1.09 -7.80 1.55
C VAL A 113 -1.16 -9.20 2.14
N SER A 114 -0.45 -10.14 1.52
CA SER A 114 -0.37 -11.53 1.99
C SER A 114 1.07 -11.90 2.28
N LEU A 115 1.35 -12.39 3.49
CA LEU A 115 2.70 -12.73 3.93
C LEU A 115 3.00 -14.22 3.69
N THR A 116 4.23 -14.52 3.26
CA THR A 116 4.72 -15.90 3.07
C THR A 116 4.59 -16.74 4.35
N ARG A 117 4.66 -16.07 5.51
CA ARG A 117 4.37 -16.64 6.83
C ARG A 117 3.64 -15.57 7.64
N GLY A 118 2.40 -15.83 8.02
CA GLY A 118 1.65 -14.94 8.92
C GLY A 118 0.28 -14.54 8.37
N ALA A 119 0.01 -13.23 8.44
CA ALA A 119 -1.29 -12.62 8.15
C ALA A 119 -1.50 -12.33 6.67
N ASP A 120 -2.75 -12.43 6.26
CA ASP A 120 -3.27 -12.00 4.96
C ASP A 120 -4.36 -10.96 5.25
N ALA A 121 -4.07 -9.69 4.97
CA ALA A 121 -5.00 -8.59 5.19
C ALA A 121 -5.41 -7.98 3.86
N ASP A 122 -6.68 -7.61 3.75
CA ASP A 122 -7.22 -6.94 2.58
C ASP A 122 -8.13 -5.79 2.96
N ILE A 123 -8.15 -4.77 2.11
CA ILE A 123 -8.97 -3.60 2.33
C ILE A 123 -9.57 -3.11 1.02
N MET A 124 -10.89 -2.92 1.05
CA MET A 124 -11.63 -2.34 -0.05
C MET A 124 -11.66 -0.82 0.08
N ILE A 125 -11.25 -0.12 -0.97
CA ILE A 125 -11.06 1.33 -1.00
C ILE A 125 -12.01 1.88 -2.06
N GLY A 126 -12.91 2.77 -1.65
CA GLY A 126 -13.89 3.35 -2.56
C GLY A 126 -13.28 4.33 -3.56
N LYS A 127 -14.00 4.60 -4.65
CA LYS A 127 -13.64 5.61 -5.66
C LYS A 127 -13.37 7.01 -5.06
N GLU A 128 -13.99 7.36 -3.94
CA GLU A 128 -13.76 8.65 -3.29
C GLU A 128 -12.44 8.72 -2.51
N GLU A 129 -11.86 7.57 -2.15
CA GLU A 129 -10.66 7.47 -1.31
C GLU A 129 -9.41 7.05 -2.09
N ILE A 130 -9.56 6.54 -3.32
CA ILE A 130 -8.41 6.03 -4.12
C ILE A 130 -7.36 7.11 -4.41
N SER A 131 -7.77 8.36 -4.66
CA SER A 131 -6.82 9.45 -4.90
C SER A 131 -6.07 9.84 -3.61
N LEU A 132 -6.67 9.60 -2.43
CA LEU A 132 -5.98 9.75 -1.15
C LEU A 132 -4.93 8.64 -0.94
N LEU A 133 -5.22 7.42 -1.40
CA LEU A 133 -4.26 6.32 -1.38
C LEU A 133 -3.05 6.64 -2.26
N VAL A 134 -3.27 7.07 -3.51
CA VAL A 134 -2.20 7.54 -4.40
C VAL A 134 -1.35 8.61 -3.70
N SER A 135 -2.02 9.61 -3.10
CA SER A 135 -1.35 10.71 -2.40
C SER A 135 -0.54 10.22 -1.20
N LEU A 136 -1.02 9.22 -0.47
CA LEU A 136 -0.29 8.60 0.63
C LEU A 136 1.01 7.94 0.12
N PHE A 137 0.93 7.17 -0.96
CA PHE A 137 2.12 6.54 -1.53
C PHE A 137 3.12 7.59 -2.02
N LYS A 138 2.70 8.60 -2.81
CA LYS A 138 3.59 9.65 -3.35
C LYS A 138 4.36 10.47 -2.30
N LYS A 139 3.93 10.47 -1.03
CA LYS A 139 4.70 11.10 0.06
C LYS A 139 6.10 10.50 0.24
N VAL A 140 6.31 9.22 -0.11
CA VAL A 140 7.62 8.58 -0.01
C VAL A 140 8.60 9.17 -1.03
N GLU A 141 8.18 9.30 -2.30
CA GLU A 141 8.99 9.90 -3.37
C GLU A 141 9.45 11.31 -2.98
N MET A 142 8.52 12.15 -2.50
CA MET A 142 8.84 13.51 -2.05
C MET A 142 9.93 13.55 -0.97
N ILE A 143 9.93 12.59 -0.04
CA ILE A 143 10.96 12.51 1.02
C ILE A 143 12.31 12.07 0.45
N LEU A 144 12.31 11.16 -0.51
CA LEU A 144 13.53 10.68 -1.14
C LEU A 144 14.18 11.75 -2.02
N ASP A 145 13.39 12.53 -2.75
CA ASP A 145 13.88 13.66 -3.55
C ASP A 145 14.54 14.73 -2.66
N ILE A 146 13.94 15.04 -1.50
CA ILE A 146 14.53 15.99 -0.54
C ILE A 146 15.89 15.49 -0.04
N LYS A 147 16.01 14.21 0.33
CA LYS A 147 17.28 13.64 0.83
C LYS A 147 18.39 13.68 -0.23
N GLN A 148 18.07 13.40 -1.48
CA GLN A 148 19.05 13.48 -2.58
C GLN A 148 19.52 14.91 -2.85
N PHE A 149 18.70 15.91 -2.54
CA PHE A 149 19.06 17.31 -2.66
C PHE A 149 19.99 17.75 -1.52
N ASP A 150 19.70 17.35 -0.28
CA ASP A 150 20.52 17.67 0.90
C ASP A 150 21.92 17.03 0.85
N GLU A 151 22.08 15.85 0.24
CA GLU A 151 23.41 15.21 0.08
C GLU A 151 24.28 15.86 -1.02
N LYS A 152 23.70 16.75 -1.85
CA LYS A 152 24.40 17.43 -2.96
C LYS A 152 24.71 18.91 -2.68
N ALA A 153 24.28 19.46 -1.54
CA ALA A 153 24.51 20.85 -1.12
C ALA A 153 25.67 20.97 -0.13
#